data_AF-T1C0I5-F1
#
_entry.id   AF-T1C0I5-F1
#
_cell.length_a   1.000
_cell.length_b   1.000
_cell.length_c   1.000
_cell.angle_alpha   90.00
_cell.angle_beta   90.00
_cell.angle_gamma   90.00
#
_symmetry.space_group_name_H-M   'P 1'
#
loop_
_entity.id
_entity.type
_entity.pdbx_description
1 polymer ?
#
loop_
_entity_poly.entity_id
_entity_poly.type
_entity_poly.pdbx_seq_one_letter_code
_entity_poly.pdbx_strand_id
1 'polypeptide(L)'
;MFGRGKSEQRIADGNANLAVADLDAVHAALVAEVVRSYLDLCAAEQRAELAVAMQHIAQRRAQLTAVRVAQHLDTPAANSGARAAAAEAGAAVTSAEADAAIARQQLAVLLSDAEPDATLLASGAVPLPPALPPELPPADLLRTRPDVQRAEAAVLHAAGELGIARANLYPRLGLGWTATSSAQIAGSELGRMRTIPSLGPVINMPLFDWGLRRAQVSADGHRLKA
;
A
#
# COMPACT_ATOMS: atom_id res chain seq x y z
N MET A 1 -15.47 -17.97 -28.68
CA MET A 1 -15.40 -19.37 -29.15
C MET A 1 -14.11 -20.05 -28.67
N PHE A 2 -14.03 -21.38 -28.70
CA PHE A 2 -12.91 -22.22 -28.22
C PHE A 2 -12.40 -21.90 -26.80
N GLY A 3 -13.27 -21.42 -25.92
CA GLY A 3 -12.89 -21.02 -24.56
C GLY A 3 -12.21 -19.65 -24.43
N ARG A 4 -11.83 -18.98 -25.52
CA ARG A 4 -11.15 -17.66 -25.47
C ARG A 4 -11.91 -16.63 -24.66
N GLY A 5 -13.21 -16.44 -24.91
CA GLY A 5 -14.03 -15.49 -24.16
C GLY A 5 -14.14 -15.84 -22.67
N LYS A 6 -14.23 -17.14 -22.33
CA LYS A 6 -14.20 -17.59 -20.92
C LYS A 6 -12.85 -17.34 -20.27
N SER A 7 -11.76 -17.38 -21.04
CA SER A 7 -10.41 -17.10 -20.59
C SER A 7 -10.14 -15.60 -20.47
N GLU A 8 -10.66 -14.78 -21.38
CA GLU A 8 -10.65 -13.31 -21.28
C GLU A 8 -11.44 -12.87 -20.04
N GLN A 9 -12.59 -13.48 -19.77
CA GLN A 9 -13.34 -13.25 -18.54
C GLN A 9 -12.53 -13.64 -17.30
N ARG A 10 -11.88 -14.81 -17.28
CA ARG A 10 -11.00 -15.22 -16.17
C ARG A 10 -9.86 -14.24 -15.90
N ILE A 11 -9.26 -13.67 -16.94
CA ILE A 11 -8.25 -12.61 -16.79
C ILE A 11 -8.88 -11.36 -16.18
N ALA A 12 -10.05 -10.94 -16.66
CA ALA A 12 -10.75 -9.78 -16.13
C ALA A 12 -11.12 -9.97 -14.65
N ASP A 13 -11.64 -11.13 -14.28
CA ASP A 13 -11.98 -11.50 -12.90
C ASP A 13 -10.71 -11.53 -12.02
N GLY A 14 -9.62 -12.13 -12.51
CA GLY A 14 -8.33 -12.15 -11.82
C GLY A 14 -7.78 -10.74 -11.57
N ASN A 15 -7.84 -9.85 -12.56
CA ASN A 15 -7.40 -8.46 -12.41
C ASN A 15 -8.28 -7.67 -11.44
N ALA A 16 -9.60 -7.88 -11.46
CA ALA A 16 -10.52 -7.26 -10.51
C ALA A 16 -10.23 -7.72 -9.08
N ASN A 17 -10.07 -9.02 -8.87
CA ASN A 17 -9.74 -9.60 -7.56
C ASN A 17 -8.37 -9.11 -7.05
N LEU A 18 -7.37 -8.99 -7.94
CA LEU A 18 -6.06 -8.44 -7.61
C LEU A 18 -6.18 -6.99 -7.11
N ALA A 19 -6.97 -6.16 -7.80
CA ALA A 19 -7.17 -4.76 -7.41
C ALA A 19 -7.86 -4.62 -6.04
N VAL A 20 -8.84 -5.49 -5.75
CA VAL A 20 -9.50 -5.54 -4.43
C VAL A 20 -8.50 -5.96 -3.35
N ALA A 21 -7.74 -7.04 -3.58
CA ALA A 21 -6.74 -7.52 -2.62
C ALA A 21 -5.64 -6.47 -2.36
N ASP A 22 -5.18 -5.77 -3.40
CA ASP A 22 -4.19 -4.69 -3.26
C ASP A 22 -4.75 -3.51 -2.46
N LEU A 23 -6.01 -3.13 -2.66
CA LEU A 23 -6.68 -2.10 -1.86
C LEU A 23 -6.77 -2.50 -0.38
N ASP A 24 -7.20 -3.73 -0.10
CA ASP A 24 -7.30 -4.26 1.26
C ASP A 24 -5.92 -4.33 1.95
N ALA A 25 -4.88 -4.71 1.20
CA ALA A 25 -3.50 -4.69 1.68
C ALA A 25 -3.04 -3.27 2.04
N VAL A 26 -3.30 -2.29 1.18
CA VAL A 26 -2.97 -0.87 1.43
C VAL A 26 -3.74 -0.34 2.62
N HIS A 27 -5.03 -0.64 2.76
CA HIS A 27 -5.82 -0.25 3.93
C HIS A 27 -5.28 -0.85 5.23
N ALA A 28 -4.98 -2.15 5.24
CA ALA A 28 -4.40 -2.80 6.42
C ALA A 28 -3.04 -2.21 6.79
N ALA A 29 -2.19 -1.93 5.80
CA ALA A 29 -0.89 -1.28 6.00
C ALA A 29 -1.05 0.16 6.53
N LEU A 30 -1.99 0.93 5.98
CA LEU A 30 -2.27 2.29 6.43
C LEU A 30 -2.75 2.31 7.88
N VAL A 31 -3.71 1.45 8.25
CA VAL A 31 -4.17 1.34 9.65
C VAL A 31 -3.02 0.94 10.57
N ALA A 32 -2.20 -0.04 10.18
CA ALA A 32 -1.04 -0.45 10.97
C ALA A 32 -0.03 0.69 11.16
N GLU A 33 0.23 1.47 10.11
CA GLU A 33 1.17 2.60 10.15
C GLU A 33 0.62 3.76 11.00
N VAL A 34 -0.67 4.07 10.89
CA VAL A 34 -1.35 5.08 11.74
C VAL A 34 -1.28 4.66 13.22
N VAL A 35 -1.59 3.40 13.53
CA VAL A 35 -1.51 2.88 14.91
C VAL A 35 -0.07 2.95 15.42
N ARG A 36 0.90 2.54 14.61
CA ARG A 36 2.32 2.62 14.98
C ARG A 36 2.77 4.05 15.25
N SER A 37 2.45 4.97 14.34
CA SER A 37 2.79 6.40 14.47
C SER A 37 2.15 7.01 15.73
N TYR A 38 0.91 6.62 16.05
CA TYR A 38 0.26 7.03 17.30
C TYR A 38 0.98 6.49 18.55
N LEU A 39 1.41 5.22 18.55
CA LEU A 39 2.18 4.65 19.65
C LEU A 39 3.55 5.31 19.81
N ASP A 40 4.21 5.66 18.69
CA ASP A 40 5.47 6.39 18.69
C ASP A 40 5.30 7.80 19.27
N LEU A 41 4.19 8.49 18.96
CA LEU A 41 3.83 9.76 19.58
C LEU A 41 3.62 9.62 21.09
N CYS A 42 2.84 8.61 21.53
CA CYS A 42 2.65 8.33 22.96
C CYS A 42 3.98 8.12 23.69
N ALA A 43 4.89 7.36 23.08
CA ALA A 43 6.20 7.09 23.65
C ALA A 43 7.11 8.33 23.67
N ALA A 44 7.03 9.19 22.65
CA ALA A 44 7.79 10.44 22.60
C ALA A 44 7.31 11.43 23.66
N GLU A 45 5.99 11.58 23.84
CA GLU A 45 5.43 12.45 24.89
C GLU A 45 5.80 11.98 26.29
N GLN A 46 5.76 10.67 26.56
CA GLN A 46 6.25 10.11 27.84
C GLN A 46 7.75 10.38 28.08
N ARG A 47 8.59 10.35 27.04
CA ARG A 47 10.01 10.71 27.17
C ARG A 47 10.19 12.19 27.47
N ALA A 48 9.39 13.06 26.89
CA ALA A 48 9.41 14.49 27.18
C ALA A 48 9.00 14.77 28.64
N GLU A 49 7.93 14.15 29.12
CA GLU A 49 7.51 14.25 30.53
C GLU A 49 8.60 13.76 31.49
N LEU A 50 9.24 12.63 31.17
CA LEU A 50 10.36 12.11 31.96
C LEU A 50 11.56 13.07 31.95
N ALA A 51 11.89 13.66 30.79
CA ALA A 51 12.96 14.63 30.67
C ALA A 51 12.71 15.86 31.56
N VAL A 52 11.46 16.36 31.59
CA VAL A 52 11.06 17.48 32.47
C VAL A 52 11.22 17.11 33.94
N ALA A 53 10.78 15.91 34.34
CA ALA A 53 10.97 15.42 35.70
C ALA A 53 12.46 15.32 36.08
N MET A 54 13.30 14.82 35.17
CA MET A 54 14.76 14.74 35.35
C MET A 54 15.40 16.13 35.46
N GLN A 55 14.95 17.10 34.67
CA GLN A 55 15.40 18.49 34.74
C GLN A 55 15.08 19.10 36.11
N HIS A 56 13.87 18.90 36.64
CA HIS A 56 13.50 19.38 37.97
C HIS A 56 14.39 18.78 39.07
N ILE A 57 14.69 17.48 38.99
CA ILE A 57 15.61 16.82 39.93
C ILE A 57 17.02 17.42 39.82
N ALA A 58 17.53 17.63 38.60
CA ALA A 58 18.85 18.20 38.37
C ALA A 58 18.95 19.65 38.88
N GLN A 59 17.92 20.47 38.65
CA GLN A 59 17.82 21.83 39.19
C GLN A 59 17.80 21.83 40.72
N ARG A 60 17.01 20.95 41.34
CA ARG A 60 16.95 20.85 42.80
C ARG A 60 18.29 20.42 43.38
N ARG A 61 18.99 19.49 42.73
CA ARG A 61 20.35 19.09 43.11
C ARG A 61 21.33 20.26 43.02
N ALA A 62 21.29 21.05 41.94
CA ALA A 62 22.13 22.23 41.80
C ALA A 62 21.86 23.28 42.89
N GLN A 63 20.59 23.51 43.25
CA GLN A 63 20.22 24.39 44.37
C GLN A 63 20.78 23.91 45.70
N LEU A 64 20.65 22.60 46.00
CA LEU A 64 21.18 22.02 47.23
C LEU A 64 22.71 22.08 47.29
N THR A 65 23.41 21.82 46.18
CA THR A 65 24.87 21.95 46.11
C THR A 65 25.30 23.40 46.34
N ALA A 66 24.59 24.38 45.76
CA ALA A 66 24.88 25.79 45.99
C ALA A 66 24.76 26.17 47.48
N VAL A 67 23.74 25.67 48.19
CA VAL A 67 23.59 25.87 49.64
C VAL A 67 24.74 25.22 50.41
N ARG A 68 25.17 24.00 50.07
CA ARG A 68 26.29 23.33 50.75
C ARG A 68 27.61 24.08 50.56
N VAL A 69 27.88 24.60 49.37
CA VAL A 69 29.06 25.43 49.11
C VAL A 69 29.03 26.71 49.96
N ALA A 70 27.87 27.37 50.08
CA ALA A 70 27.72 28.55 50.95
C ALA A 70 27.96 28.23 52.44
N GLN A 71 27.68 26.99 52.85
CA GLN A 71 27.96 26.47 54.19
C GLN A 71 29.36 25.85 54.34
N HIS A 72 30.24 25.97 53.34
CA HIS A 72 31.59 25.40 53.33
C HIS A 72 31.63 23.86 53.45
N LEU A 73 30.53 23.19 53.10
CA LEU A 73 30.37 21.72 53.15
C LEU A 73 30.67 21.04 51.80
N ASP A 74 30.93 21.83 50.74
CA ASP A 74 31.20 21.34 49.40
C ASP A 74 32.08 22.35 48.63
N THR A 75 32.56 21.96 47.44
CA THR A 75 33.51 22.75 46.64
C THR A 75 32.82 23.58 45.55
N PRO A 76 33.40 24.72 45.13
CA PRO A 76 32.93 25.48 43.98
C PRO A 76 32.87 24.64 42.68
N ALA A 77 33.78 23.69 42.51
CA ALA A 77 33.80 22.75 41.39
C ALA A 77 32.59 21.80 41.39
N ALA A 78 32.13 21.35 42.56
CA ALA A 78 30.90 20.56 42.66
C ALA A 78 29.66 21.38 42.25
N ASN A 79 29.61 22.66 42.61
CA ASN A 79 28.52 23.56 42.20
C ASN A 79 28.54 23.85 40.68
N SER A 80 29.72 24.05 40.07
CA SER A 80 29.80 24.21 38.61
C SER A 80 29.37 22.93 37.88
N GLY A 81 29.79 21.76 38.36
CA GLY A 81 29.35 20.46 37.82
C GLY A 81 27.84 20.24 37.94
N ALA A 82 27.23 20.59 39.09
CA ALA A 82 25.80 20.46 39.27
C ALA A 82 24.99 21.43 38.39
N ARG A 83 25.48 22.65 38.16
CA ARG A 83 24.87 23.61 37.22
C ARG A 83 24.99 23.14 35.77
N ALA A 84 26.13 22.58 35.38
CA ALA A 84 26.33 21.99 34.06
C ALA A 84 25.32 20.85 33.82
N ALA A 85 25.20 19.91 34.76
CA ALA A 85 24.23 18.83 34.67
C ALA A 85 22.76 19.32 34.58
N ALA A 86 22.41 20.39 35.28
CA ALA A 86 21.09 21.00 35.18
C ALA A 86 20.84 21.66 33.81
N ALA A 87 21.86 22.28 33.22
CA ALA A 87 21.78 22.85 31.88
C ALA A 87 21.67 21.76 30.80
N GLU A 88 22.45 20.67 30.93
CA GLU A 88 22.36 19.49 30.06
C GLU A 88 20.97 18.85 30.12
N ALA A 89 20.39 18.71 31.33
CA ALA A 89 19.03 18.22 31.48
C ALA A 89 17.99 19.15 30.81
N GLY A 90 18.21 20.47 30.84
CA GLY A 90 17.37 21.42 30.09
C GLY A 90 17.48 21.26 28.58
N ALA A 91 18.67 21.01 28.04
CA ALA A 91 18.84 20.71 26.62
C ALA A 91 18.16 19.39 26.23
N ALA A 92 18.21 18.38 27.11
CA ALA A 92 17.52 17.11 26.89
C ALA A 92 15.99 17.28 26.78
N VAL A 93 15.39 18.16 27.58
CA VAL A 93 13.96 18.52 27.46
C VAL A 93 13.65 19.09 26.09
N THR A 94 14.41 20.08 25.63
CA THR A 94 14.17 20.70 24.31
C THR A 94 14.30 19.69 23.16
N SER A 95 15.21 18.72 23.28
CA SER A 95 15.34 17.64 22.29
C SER A 95 14.14 16.71 22.31
N ALA A 96 13.68 16.31 23.51
CA ALA A 96 12.54 15.40 23.64
C ALA A 96 11.22 16.05 23.17
N GLU A 97 11.03 17.35 23.41
CA GLU A 97 9.89 18.11 22.87
C GLU A 97 9.93 18.20 21.34
N ALA A 98 11.11 18.38 20.75
CA ALA A 98 11.28 18.38 19.31
C ALA A 98 10.94 17.00 18.70
N ASP A 99 11.39 15.91 19.32
CA ASP A 99 11.06 14.55 18.89
C ASP A 99 9.53 14.29 18.95
N ALA A 100 8.86 14.74 20.00
CA ALA A 100 7.40 14.65 20.12
C ALA A 100 6.68 15.48 19.04
N ALA A 101 7.17 16.67 18.72
CA ALA A 101 6.63 17.48 17.64
C ALA A 101 6.79 16.82 16.26
N ILE A 102 7.93 16.18 16.00
CA ILE A 102 8.18 15.42 14.76
C ILE A 102 7.22 14.23 14.66
N ALA A 103 7.04 13.47 15.74
CA ALA A 103 6.10 12.34 15.77
C ALA A 103 4.65 12.79 15.51
N ARG A 104 4.25 13.95 16.05
CA ARG A 104 2.92 14.54 15.82
C ARG A 104 2.73 14.94 14.35
N GLN A 105 3.76 15.53 13.74
CA GLN A 105 3.72 15.89 12.32
C GLN A 105 3.61 14.65 11.42
N GLN A 106 4.33 13.57 11.74
CA GLN A 106 4.24 12.32 10.99
C GLN A 106 2.82 11.74 11.01
N LEU A 107 2.17 11.76 12.17
CA LEU A 107 0.79 11.31 12.31
C LEU A 107 -0.18 12.19 11.51
N ALA A 108 0.00 13.51 11.55
CA ALA A 108 -0.84 14.45 10.79
C ALA A 108 -0.77 14.19 9.27
N VAL A 109 0.43 13.93 8.74
CA VAL A 109 0.64 13.60 7.33
C VAL A 109 -0.09 12.30 6.95
N LEU A 110 -0.08 11.28 7.83
CA LEU A 110 -0.81 10.02 7.59
C LEU A 110 -2.33 10.19 7.62
N LEU A 111 -2.83 11.14 8.41
CA LEU A 111 -4.25 11.51 8.48
C LEU A 111 -4.68 12.47 7.35
N SER A 112 -3.74 12.84 6.46
CA SER A 112 -3.95 13.83 5.40
C SER A 112 -4.31 15.23 5.91
N ASP A 113 -3.94 15.55 7.14
CA ASP A 113 -4.12 16.87 7.73
C ASP A 113 -2.87 17.73 7.50
N ALA A 114 -3.09 19.00 7.13
CA ALA A 114 -2.02 19.94 6.82
C ALA A 114 -1.26 20.43 8.06
N GLU A 115 -1.92 20.41 9.22
CA GLU A 115 -1.37 20.87 10.49
C GLU A 115 -1.69 19.85 11.58
N PRO A 116 -0.73 19.51 12.46
CA PRO A 116 -0.98 18.58 13.54
C PRO A 116 -2.01 19.16 14.49
N ASP A 117 -3.14 18.46 14.63
CA ASP A 117 -4.18 18.86 15.58
C ASP A 117 -3.60 18.90 16.99
N ALA A 118 -3.65 20.08 17.62
CA ALA A 118 -3.19 20.28 18.99
C ALA A 118 -4.02 19.49 20.02
N THR A 119 -5.18 18.95 19.62
CA THR A 119 -6.01 18.06 20.44
C THR A 119 -5.62 16.58 20.33
N LEU A 120 -4.80 16.20 19.34
CA LEU A 120 -4.16 14.87 19.24
C LEU A 120 -2.98 14.74 20.22
N LEU A 121 -3.19 15.13 21.47
CA LEU A 121 -2.27 14.77 22.55
C LEU A 121 -2.51 13.30 22.89
N ALA A 122 -1.44 12.52 23.01
CA ALA A 122 -1.61 11.16 23.52
C ALA A 122 -2.16 11.26 24.94
N SER A 123 -3.12 10.40 25.26
CA SER A 123 -3.72 10.34 26.59
C SER A 123 -2.74 9.70 27.60
N GLY A 124 -1.52 10.23 27.76
CA GLY A 124 -0.52 9.88 28.78
C GLY A 124 -0.01 8.43 28.85
N ALA A 125 -0.75 7.45 28.34
CA ALA A 125 -0.52 6.03 28.47
C ALA A 125 -0.54 5.37 27.08
N VAL A 126 0.54 4.66 26.78
CA VAL A 126 0.60 3.75 25.64
C VAL A 126 -0.47 2.67 25.85
N PRO A 127 -1.50 2.56 24.99
CA PRO A 127 -2.53 1.56 25.16
C PRO A 127 -1.93 0.16 25.01
N LEU A 128 -2.19 -0.72 25.99
CA LEU A 128 -1.83 -2.13 25.85
C LEU A 128 -2.75 -2.80 24.82
N PRO A 129 -2.21 -3.66 23.93
CA PRO A 129 -3.04 -4.40 23.01
C PRO A 129 -4.00 -5.30 23.80
N PRO A 130 -5.28 -5.37 23.41
CA PRO A 130 -6.22 -6.31 24.01
C PRO A 130 -5.72 -7.75 23.79
N ALA A 131 -6.03 -8.64 24.74
CA ALA A 131 -5.75 -10.07 24.56
C ALA A 131 -6.43 -10.58 23.29
N LEU A 132 -5.68 -11.28 22.43
CA LEU A 132 -6.22 -11.88 21.21
C LEU A 132 -7.36 -12.85 21.58
N PRO A 133 -8.54 -12.74 20.94
CA PRO A 133 -9.63 -13.69 21.17
C PRO A 133 -9.20 -15.09 20.70
N PRO A 134 -9.42 -16.14 21.50
CA PRO A 134 -8.90 -17.49 21.23
C PRO A 134 -9.63 -18.26 20.11
N GLU A 135 -10.61 -17.67 19.42
CA GLU A 135 -11.66 -18.47 18.73
C GLU A 135 -11.64 -18.48 17.20
N LEU A 136 -10.70 -17.81 16.52
CA LEU A 136 -10.67 -17.86 15.05
C LEU A 136 -9.89 -19.11 14.57
N PRO A 137 -10.53 -20.05 13.85
CA PRO A 137 -9.82 -21.19 13.28
C PRO A 137 -8.74 -20.68 12.31
N PRO A 138 -7.49 -21.17 12.39
CA PRO A 138 -6.38 -20.67 11.60
C PRO A 138 -6.61 -20.70 10.07
N ALA A 139 -7.46 -21.60 9.59
CA ALA A 139 -7.78 -21.75 8.18
C ALA A 139 -8.62 -20.58 7.61
N ASP A 140 -9.57 -20.04 8.40
CA ASP A 140 -10.39 -18.92 7.95
C ASP A 140 -9.60 -17.61 8.00
N LEU A 141 -8.62 -17.49 8.91
CA LEU A 141 -7.67 -16.39 8.95
C LEU A 141 -6.79 -16.31 7.70
N LEU A 142 -6.46 -17.43 7.07
CA LEU A 142 -5.68 -17.42 5.82
C LEU A 142 -6.46 -16.82 4.66
N ARG A 143 -7.78 -17.04 4.61
CA ARG A 143 -8.65 -16.50 3.57
C ARG A 143 -8.86 -14.99 3.69
N THR A 144 -8.73 -14.45 4.89
CA THR A 144 -8.79 -13.00 5.12
C THR A 144 -7.50 -12.27 4.77
N ARG A 145 -6.40 -12.98 4.46
CA ARG A 145 -5.14 -12.30 4.16
C ARG A 145 -5.09 -11.81 2.71
N PRO A 146 -4.79 -10.52 2.48
CA PRO A 146 -4.68 -9.95 1.13
C PRO A 146 -3.59 -10.59 0.27
N ASP A 147 -2.49 -11.07 0.88
CA ASP A 147 -1.39 -11.72 0.15
C ASP A 147 -1.79 -13.06 -0.46
N VAL A 148 -2.59 -13.86 0.25
CA VAL A 148 -3.17 -15.12 -0.25
C VAL A 148 -4.16 -14.84 -1.38
N GLN A 149 -5.04 -13.84 -1.21
CA GLN A 149 -6.01 -13.44 -2.24
C GLN A 149 -5.31 -12.92 -3.51
N ARG A 150 -4.22 -12.16 -3.36
CA ARG A 150 -3.38 -11.69 -4.46
C ARG A 150 -2.74 -12.86 -5.21
N ALA A 151 -2.24 -13.87 -4.50
CA ALA A 151 -1.69 -15.08 -5.11
C ALA A 151 -2.76 -15.88 -5.88
N GLU A 152 -3.96 -16.03 -5.32
CA GLU A 152 -5.08 -16.69 -6.00
C GLU A 152 -5.50 -15.94 -7.28
N ALA A 153 -5.59 -14.61 -7.21
CA ALA A 153 -5.88 -13.75 -8.36
C ALA A 153 -4.81 -13.88 -9.47
N ALA A 154 -3.53 -13.96 -9.09
CA ALA A 154 -2.43 -14.17 -10.03
C ALA A 154 -2.53 -15.56 -10.72
N VAL A 155 -2.91 -16.60 -10.00
CA VAL A 155 -3.15 -17.94 -10.56
C VAL A 155 -4.32 -17.93 -11.53
N LEU A 156 -5.43 -17.24 -11.20
CA LEU A 156 -6.58 -17.08 -12.09
C LEU A 156 -6.20 -16.35 -13.39
N HIS A 157 -5.40 -15.28 -13.28
CA HIS A 157 -4.87 -14.56 -14.43
C HIS A 157 -4.02 -15.47 -15.33
N ALA A 158 -3.04 -16.16 -14.76
CA ALA A 158 -2.16 -17.08 -15.50
C ALA A 158 -2.94 -18.24 -16.15
N ALA A 159 -3.98 -18.77 -15.47
CA ALA A 159 -4.87 -19.79 -16.03
C ALA A 159 -5.72 -19.25 -17.20
N GLY A 160 -6.08 -17.96 -17.15
CA GLY A 160 -6.70 -17.23 -18.24
C GLY A 160 -5.77 -17.09 -19.44
N GLU A 161 -4.53 -16.63 -19.24
CA GLU A 161 -3.51 -16.49 -20.30
C GLU A 161 -3.23 -17.82 -21.01
N LEU A 162 -3.01 -18.89 -20.25
CA LEU A 162 -2.86 -20.24 -20.80
C LEU A 162 -4.07 -20.66 -21.63
N GLY A 163 -5.27 -20.31 -21.18
CA GLY A 163 -6.50 -20.57 -21.90
C GLY A 163 -6.60 -19.79 -23.22
N ILE A 164 -6.15 -18.53 -23.26
CA ILE A 164 -6.04 -17.72 -24.48
C ILE A 164 -5.00 -18.32 -25.43
N ALA A 165 -3.83 -18.70 -24.92
CA ALA A 165 -2.76 -19.33 -25.69
C ALA A 165 -3.25 -20.63 -26.33
N ARG A 166 -3.99 -21.47 -25.58
CA ARG A 166 -4.64 -22.68 -26.12
C ARG A 166 -5.69 -22.35 -27.18
N ALA A 167 -6.52 -21.33 -26.96
CA ALA A 167 -7.51 -20.89 -27.94
C ALA A 167 -6.88 -20.42 -29.26
N ASN A 168 -5.67 -19.84 -29.21
CA ASN A 168 -4.94 -19.40 -30.40
C ASN A 168 -4.43 -20.56 -31.28
N LEU A 169 -4.47 -21.82 -30.80
CA LEU A 169 -4.18 -23.00 -31.62
C LEU A 169 -5.32 -23.34 -32.60
N TYR A 170 -6.50 -22.77 -32.39
CA TYR A 170 -7.72 -23.05 -33.15
C TYR A 170 -8.09 -21.87 -34.06
N PRO A 171 -8.88 -22.11 -35.12
CA PRO A 171 -9.28 -21.04 -36.03
C PRO A 171 -10.18 -20.04 -35.32
N ARG A 172 -9.97 -18.76 -35.58
CA ARG A 172 -10.85 -17.70 -35.07
C ARG A 172 -12.03 -17.54 -36.03
N LEU A 173 -13.23 -17.70 -35.49
CA LEU A 173 -14.49 -17.49 -36.20
C LEU A 173 -15.08 -16.16 -35.72
N GLY A 174 -15.29 -15.23 -36.64
CA GLY A 174 -15.99 -13.97 -36.42
C GLY A 174 -17.16 -13.84 -37.39
N LEU A 175 -18.08 -12.93 -37.09
CA LEU A 175 -19.14 -12.53 -38.02
C LEU A 175 -18.90 -11.06 -38.36
N GLY A 176 -18.56 -10.79 -39.61
CA GLY A 176 -18.26 -9.45 -40.10
C GLY A 176 -19.45 -8.88 -40.86
N TRP A 177 -19.75 -7.60 -40.62
CA TRP A 177 -20.68 -6.83 -41.41
C TRP A 177 -19.98 -5.59 -41.93
N THR A 178 -20.12 -5.30 -43.22
CA THR A 178 -19.58 -4.11 -43.85
C THR A 178 -20.60 -3.51 -44.80
N ALA A 179 -20.64 -2.20 -44.92
CA ALA A 179 -21.46 -1.50 -45.91
C ALA A 179 -20.57 -0.55 -46.71
N THR A 180 -20.41 -0.82 -47.99
CA THR A 180 -19.59 0.03 -48.89
C THR A 180 -20.50 0.92 -49.71
N SER A 181 -20.32 2.24 -49.58
CA SER A 181 -21.04 3.23 -50.37
C SER A 181 -20.12 3.81 -51.44
N SER A 182 -20.57 3.80 -52.69
CA SER A 182 -19.87 4.39 -53.83
C SER A 182 -20.80 5.34 -54.59
N ALA A 183 -20.31 6.53 -54.93
CA ALA A 183 -21.01 7.49 -55.77
C ALA A 183 -20.42 7.48 -57.19
N GLN A 184 -21.28 7.49 -58.20
CA GLN A 184 -20.86 7.49 -59.60
C GLN A 184 -20.56 8.91 -60.08
N ILE A 185 -19.29 9.17 -60.45
CA ILE A 185 -18.78 10.50 -60.85
C ILE A 185 -18.69 10.69 -62.38
N ALA A 186 -19.10 9.71 -63.19
CA ALA A 186 -19.16 9.80 -64.65
C ALA A 186 -20.28 8.93 -65.25
N GLY A 187 -20.89 9.39 -66.35
CA GLY A 187 -21.96 8.70 -67.10
C GLY A 187 -23.37 9.25 -66.87
N SER A 188 -24.39 8.63 -67.49
CA SER A 188 -25.82 9.06 -67.43
C SER A 188 -26.48 8.92 -66.05
N GLU A 189 -25.76 8.37 -65.08
CA GLU A 189 -26.18 8.06 -63.71
C GLU A 189 -25.37 8.89 -62.69
N LEU A 190 -25.05 10.14 -63.05
CA LEU A 190 -24.20 11.04 -62.28
C LEU A 190 -24.84 11.35 -60.92
N GLY A 191 -24.10 11.14 -59.82
CA GLY A 191 -24.58 11.45 -58.47
C GLY A 191 -25.44 10.37 -57.79
N ARG A 192 -25.70 9.23 -58.45
CA ARG A 192 -26.42 8.12 -57.82
C ARG A 192 -25.51 7.41 -56.81
N MET A 193 -25.88 7.48 -55.52
CA MET A 193 -25.21 6.76 -54.44
C MET A 193 -25.68 5.30 -54.42
N ARG A 194 -24.75 4.35 -54.46
CA ARG A 194 -25.04 2.92 -54.29
C ARG A 194 -24.35 2.39 -53.05
N THR A 195 -25.12 1.82 -52.13
CA THR A 195 -24.61 1.14 -50.93
C THR A 195 -24.76 -0.36 -51.09
N ILE A 196 -23.68 -1.10 -50.91
CA ILE A 196 -23.63 -2.56 -50.98
C ILE A 196 -23.30 -3.07 -49.56
N PRO A 197 -24.29 -3.60 -48.81
CA PRO A 197 -24.04 -4.28 -47.55
C PRO A 197 -23.56 -5.71 -47.80
N SER A 198 -22.61 -6.19 -46.99
CA SER A 198 -22.16 -7.58 -46.97
C SER A 198 -22.08 -8.07 -45.52
N LEU A 199 -22.65 -9.25 -45.29
CA LEU A 199 -22.62 -9.97 -44.03
C LEU A 199 -22.03 -11.36 -44.29
N GLY A 200 -21.01 -11.75 -43.54
CA GLY A 200 -20.40 -13.05 -43.74
C GLY A 200 -19.49 -13.48 -42.59
N PRO A 201 -19.23 -14.80 -42.46
CA PRO A 201 -18.26 -15.30 -41.51
C PRO A 201 -16.85 -14.88 -41.92
N VAL A 202 -16.06 -14.49 -40.93
CA VAL A 202 -14.62 -14.23 -41.07
C VAL A 202 -13.89 -15.35 -40.34
N ILE A 203 -13.10 -16.13 -41.07
CA ILE A 203 -12.29 -17.20 -40.50
C ILE A 203 -10.83 -16.80 -40.61
N ASN A 204 -10.14 -16.68 -39.48
CA ASN A 204 -8.71 -16.44 -39.43
C ASN A 204 -8.01 -17.67 -38.84
N MET A 205 -7.22 -18.35 -39.67
CA MET A 205 -6.46 -19.53 -39.29
C MET A 205 -5.02 -19.38 -39.79
N PRO A 206 -4.04 -19.14 -38.91
CA PRO A 206 -2.65 -19.12 -39.31
C PRO A 206 -2.16 -20.53 -39.65
N LEU A 207 -1.76 -20.75 -40.90
CA LEU A 207 -1.35 -22.07 -41.41
C LEU A 207 0.09 -22.45 -41.02
N PHE A 208 0.99 -21.47 -40.98
CA PHE A 208 2.41 -21.68 -40.65
C PHE A 208 2.86 -20.66 -39.61
N ASP A 209 3.44 -21.14 -38.52
CA ASP A 209 4.01 -20.32 -37.44
C ASP A 209 5.26 -20.92 -36.80
N TRP A 210 5.86 -21.95 -37.43
CA TRP A 210 7.07 -22.64 -36.97
C TRP A 210 7.01 -23.12 -35.50
N GLY A 211 5.79 -23.40 -34.99
CA GLY A 211 5.61 -23.86 -33.62
C GLY A 211 5.55 -22.74 -32.56
N LEU A 212 5.58 -21.47 -32.96
CA LEU A 212 5.53 -20.32 -32.06
C LEU A 212 4.35 -20.39 -31.06
N ARG A 213 3.14 -20.71 -31.53
CA ARG A 213 1.96 -20.79 -30.64
C ARG A 213 2.03 -21.98 -29.69
N ARG A 214 2.67 -23.08 -30.09
CA ARG A 214 2.89 -24.23 -29.18
C ARG A 214 3.92 -23.88 -28.11
N ALA A 215 4.99 -23.18 -28.47
CA ALA A 215 5.97 -22.67 -27.52
C ALA A 215 5.34 -21.70 -26.51
N GLN A 216 4.45 -20.80 -26.97
CA GLN A 216 3.68 -19.89 -26.12
C GLN A 216 2.84 -20.67 -25.08
N VAL A 217 2.09 -21.69 -25.51
CA VAL A 217 1.29 -22.53 -24.61
C VAL A 217 2.16 -23.25 -23.58
N SER A 218 3.32 -23.76 -23.97
CA SER A 218 4.26 -24.38 -23.04
C SER A 218 4.78 -23.36 -22.02
N ALA A 219 5.19 -22.18 -22.47
CA ALA A 219 5.68 -21.11 -21.59
C ALA A 219 4.63 -20.65 -20.57
N ASP A 220 3.40 -20.38 -21.02
CA ASP A 220 2.30 -19.98 -20.13
C ASP A 220 1.89 -21.14 -19.20
N GLY A 221 2.03 -22.38 -19.67
CA GLY A 221 1.80 -23.59 -18.86
C GLY A 221 2.84 -23.78 -17.75
N HIS A 222 4.10 -23.37 -17.98
CA HIS A 222 5.13 -23.34 -16.94
C HIS A 222 4.88 -22.20 -15.95
N ARG A 223 4.48 -21.01 -16.41
CA ARG A 223 4.14 -19.87 -15.53
C ARG A 223 3.02 -20.18 -14.55
N LEU A 224 2.00 -20.92 -14.97
CA LEU A 224 0.91 -21.33 -14.08
C LEU A 224 1.35 -22.30 -12.97
N LYS A 225 2.44 -23.04 -13.18
CA LYS A 225 2.94 -24.05 -12.23
C LYS A 225 4.06 -23.51 -11.32
N ALA A 226 4.63 -22.37 -11.66
CA ALA A 226 5.68 -21.70 -10.91
C ALA A 226 5.07 -20.91 -9.75
#